data_AF-X1J593-F1
#
_entry.id   AF-X1J593-F1
#
_cell.length_a   1.000
_cell.length_b   1.000
_cell.length_c   1.000
_cell.angle_alpha   90.00
_cell.angle_beta   90.00
_cell.angle_gamma   90.00
#
_symmetry.space_group_name_H-M   'P 1'
#
loop_
_entity.id
_entity.type
_entity.pdbx_description
1 polymer ?
#
loop_
_entity_poly.entity_id
_entity_poly.type
_entity_poly.pdbx_seq_one_letter_code
_entity_poly.pdbx_strand_id
1 'polypeptide(L)' 'DDVNGVVHTHSNYASSFAALGRPIPVYLTAMADEFGGPIPVGDYAQIGTEAIGKEIIRSIGDSPAILMTIGRKIS' A
#
# COMPACT_ATOMS: atom_id res chain seq x y z
N ASP A 1 -17.25 5.08 6.17
CA ASP A 1 -17.70 5.71 7.44
C ASP A 1 -16.87 5.27 8.65
N ASP A 2 -15.89 4.39 8.45
CA ASP A 2 -14.94 3.83 9.42
C ASP A 2 -13.54 4.48 9.34
N VAL A 3 -13.21 5.14 8.23
CA VAL A 3 -11.93 5.86 8.07
C VAL A 3 -12.04 7.29 8.63
N ASN A 4 -11.35 7.54 9.73
CA ASN A 4 -11.31 8.85 10.40
C ASN A 4 -10.12 9.73 10.00
N GLY A 5 -9.18 9.19 9.23
CA GLY A 5 -7.98 9.90 8.79
C GLY A 5 -7.12 9.05 7.86
N VAL A 6 -6.23 9.70 7.11
CA VAL A 6 -5.32 9.04 6.17
C VAL A 6 -3.91 9.58 6.37
N VAL A 7 -2.94 8.67 6.45
CA VAL A 7 -1.51 9.01 6.53
C VAL A 7 -0.81 8.45 5.29
N HIS A 8 -0.03 9.30 4.63
CA HIS A 8 0.79 8.94 3.50
C HIS A 8 2.26 9.06 3.88
N THR A 9 3.07 8.03 3.59
CA THR A 9 4.51 8.02 3.92
C THR A 9 5.33 7.42 2.79
N HIS A 10 6.59 7.84 2.73
CA HIS A 10 7.64 7.23 1.90
C HIS A 10 8.68 6.57 2.81
N SER A 11 8.23 5.68 3.71
CA SER A 11 9.15 4.98 4.62
C SER A 11 10.04 4.00 3.87
N ASN A 12 11.33 3.92 4.24
CA ASN A 12 12.35 3.21 3.46
C ASN A 12 12.00 1.74 3.19
N TYR A 13 11.57 1.02 4.23
CA TYR A 13 11.27 -0.41 4.11
C TYR A 13 9.95 -0.65 3.37
N ALA A 14 8.88 0.10 3.64
CA ALA A 14 7.64 -0.07 2.88
C ALA A 14 7.86 0.23 1.39
N SER A 15 8.63 1.29 1.11
CA SER A 15 8.98 1.68 -0.26
C SER A 15 9.80 0.61 -0.99
N SER A 16 10.68 -0.13 -0.29
CA SER A 16 11.45 -1.19 -0.94
C SER A 16 10.58 -2.38 -1.37
N PHE A 17 9.58 -2.77 -0.56
CA PHE A 17 8.60 -3.77 -0.94
C PHE A 17 7.71 -3.30 -2.10
N ALA A 18 7.27 -2.05 -2.06
CA ALA A 18 6.49 -1.44 -3.13
C ALA A 18 7.26 -1.38 -4.46
N ALA A 19 8.56 -1.03 -4.42
CA ALA A 19 9.42 -1.04 -5.60
C ALA A 19 9.62 -2.43 -6.21
N LEU A 20 9.47 -3.49 -5.40
CA LEU A 20 9.53 -4.88 -5.85
C LEU A 20 8.16 -5.42 -6.29
N GLY A 21 7.08 -4.65 -6.18
CA GLY A 21 5.72 -5.14 -6.42
C GLY A 21 5.33 -6.28 -5.47
N ARG A 22 5.83 -6.23 -4.22
CA ARG A 22 5.62 -7.29 -3.24
C ARG A 22 4.75 -6.82 -2.08
N PRO A 23 3.72 -7.59 -1.67
CA PRO A 23 3.02 -7.33 -0.42
C PRO A 23 3.97 -7.55 0.76
N ILE A 24 3.66 -6.94 1.92
CA ILE A 24 4.38 -7.20 3.17
C ILE A 24 3.67 -8.36 3.90
N PRO A 25 4.31 -9.52 4.08
CA PRO A 25 3.74 -10.61 4.87
C PRO A 25 3.60 -10.24 6.35
N VAL A 26 2.78 -11.01 7.06
CA VAL A 26 2.68 -10.91 8.53
C VAL A 26 3.91 -11.55 9.15
N TYR A 27 4.82 -10.73 9.68
CA TYR A 27 6.02 -11.21 10.36
C TYR A 27 5.93 -11.16 11.89
N LEU A 28 5.05 -10.33 12.43
CA LEU A 28 4.91 -10.09 13.88
C LEU A 28 3.43 -10.20 14.28
N THR A 29 3.17 -10.61 15.51
CA THR A 29 1.80 -10.66 16.06
C THR A 29 1.12 -9.30 16.05
N ALA A 30 1.85 -8.24 16.43
CA ALA A 30 1.33 -6.87 16.38
C ALA A 30 0.91 -6.45 14.96
N MET A 31 1.54 -6.98 13.90
CA MET A 31 1.07 -6.71 12.54
C MET A 31 -0.26 -7.41 12.25
N ALA A 32 -0.46 -8.62 12.76
CA ALA A 32 -1.74 -9.31 12.64
C ALA A 32 -2.84 -8.55 13.39
N ASP A 33 -2.55 -8.02 14.57
CA ASP A 33 -3.51 -7.27 15.38
C ASP A 33 -3.91 -5.94 14.71
N GLU A 34 -2.95 -5.22 14.13
CA GLU A 34 -3.18 -3.89 13.53
C GLU A 34 -3.72 -3.95 12.09
N PHE A 35 -3.26 -4.92 11.28
CA PHE A 35 -3.59 -4.99 9.85
C PHE A 35 -4.50 -6.15 9.48
N GLY A 36 -4.73 -7.12 10.38
CA GLY A 36 -5.57 -8.29 10.12
C GLY A 36 -4.97 -9.32 9.15
N GLY A 37 -3.83 -9.02 8.51
CA GLY A 37 -3.24 -9.86 7.47
C GLY A 37 -2.06 -9.20 6.77
N PRO A 38 -1.60 -9.78 5.64
CA PRO A 38 -0.56 -9.17 4.82
C PRO A 38 -0.99 -7.78 4.32
N ILE A 39 -0.06 -6.84 4.28
CA ILE A 39 -0.31 -5.51 3.69
C ILE A 39 -0.22 -5.66 2.16
N PRO A 40 -1.30 -5.44 1.40
CA PRO A 40 -1.32 -5.61 -0.04
C PRO A 40 -0.46 -4.55 -0.75
N VAL A 41 -0.17 -4.83 -2.02
CA VAL A 41 0.50 -3.89 -2.92
C VAL A 41 -0.39 -3.65 -4.14
N GLY A 42 -0.64 -2.38 -4.43
CA GLY A 42 -1.33 -1.93 -5.64
C GLY A 42 -0.36 -1.68 -6.79
N ASP A 43 -0.89 -1.72 -8.01
CA ASP A 43 -0.14 -1.43 -9.22
C ASP A 43 0.25 0.06 -9.32
N TYR A 44 1.15 0.37 -10.26
CA TYR A 44 1.48 1.76 -10.53
C TYR A 44 0.27 2.47 -11.16
N ALA A 45 -0.10 3.61 -10.58
CA ALA A 45 -1.08 4.52 -11.14
C ALA A 45 -0.49 5.93 -11.22
N GLN A 46 -0.97 6.73 -12.18
CA GLN A 46 -0.49 8.10 -12.35
C GLN A 46 -0.81 8.94 -11.10
N ILE A 47 0.24 9.43 -10.45
CA ILE A 47 0.17 10.25 -9.24
C ILE A 47 -0.56 11.57 -9.54
N GLY A 48 -1.39 12.02 -8.60
CA GLY A 48 -2.13 13.29 -8.72
C GLY A 48 -3.38 13.22 -9.59
N THR A 49 -3.81 12.02 -9.98
CA THR A 49 -5.06 11.79 -10.73
C THR A 49 -6.01 10.88 -9.95
N GLU A 50 -7.28 10.85 -10.34
CA GLU A 50 -8.27 9.92 -9.77
C GLU A 50 -7.86 8.44 -9.92
N ALA A 51 -6.98 8.11 -10.87
CA ALA A 51 -6.51 6.75 -11.11
C ALA A 51 -5.87 6.13 -9.87
N ILE A 52 -5.15 6.90 -9.05
CA ILE A 52 -4.52 6.37 -7.84
C ILE A 52 -5.56 5.96 -6.79
N GLY A 53 -6.64 6.73 -6.63
CA GLY A 53 -7.72 6.40 -5.69
C GLY A 53 -8.48 5.15 -6.13
N LYS A 54 -8.74 5.02 -7.43
CA LYS A 54 -9.37 3.82 -8.01
C LYS A 54 -8.51 2.58 -7.81
N GLU A 55 -7.19 2.69 -8.00
CA GLU A 55 -6.27 1.60 -7.80
C GLU A 55 -6.17 1.19 -6.32
N ILE A 56 -6.14 2.15 -5.40
CA ILE A 56 -6.17 1.87 -3.96
C ILE A 56 -7.42 1.07 -3.59
N ILE A 57 -8.61 1.54 -3.97
CA ILE A 57 -9.89 0.88 -3.65
C ILE A 57 -9.93 -0.53 -4.23
N ARG A 58 -9.41 -0.73 -5.45
CA ARG A 58 -9.36 -2.04 -6.10
C ARG A 58 -8.48 -3.05 -5.35
N SER A 59 -7.36 -2.58 -4.80
CA SER A 59 -6.27 -3.46 -4.36
C SER A 59 -6.13 -3.57 -2.83
N ILE A 60 -6.73 -2.67 -2.05
CA ILE A 60 -6.56 -2.61 -0.58
C ILE A 60 -7.25 -3.76 0.18
N GLY A 61 -8.33 -4.31 -0.39
CA GLY A 61 -9.11 -5.36 0.26
C GLY A 61 -9.60 -4.95 1.65
N ASP A 62 -9.47 -5.84 2.63
CA ASP A 62 -9.88 -5.61 4.03
C ASP A 62 -8.77 -4.98 4.89
N SER A 63 -7.59 -4.71 4.32
CA SER A 63 -6.45 -4.15 5.06
C SER A 63 -6.66 -2.64 5.30
N PRO A 64 -6.30 -2.10 6.48
CA PRO A 64 -6.34 -0.65 6.71
C PRO A 64 -5.15 0.09 6.06
N ALA A 65 -4.21 -0.63 5.45
CA ALA A 65 -3.04 -0.08 4.78
C ALA A 65 -2.74 -0.75 3.43
N ILE A 66 -2.11 -0.03 2.51
CA ILE A 66 -1.68 -0.54 1.21
C ILE A 66 -0.34 0.08 0.79
N LEU A 67 0.50 -0.71 0.13
CA LEU A 67 1.67 -0.23 -0.61
C LEU A 67 1.29 0.18 -2.02
N MET A 68 1.88 1.27 -2.53
CA MET A 68 1.70 1.69 -3.93
C MET A 68 2.99 1.52 -4.70
N THR A 69 2.95 0.71 -5.77
CA THR A 69 4.11 0.52 -6.64
C THR A 69 4.59 1.88 -7.17
N ILE A 70 5.87 2.15 -6.98
CA ILE A 70 6.51 3.41 -7.40
C ILE A 70 6.93 3.31 -8.86
N GLY A 71 6.60 4.34 -9.64
CA GLY A 71 7.02 4.45 -11.03
C GLY A 71 8.53 4.48 -11.13
N ARG A 72 9.10 3.56 -11.92
CA ARG A 72 10.53 3.59 -12.24
C ARG A 72 10.80 4.75 -13.18
N LYS A 73 11.57 5.76 -12.75
CA LYS A 73 12.08 6.83 -13.61
C LYS A 73 13.20 6.36 -14.57
N ILE A 74 13.30 5.06 -14.80
CA ILE A 74 14.33 4.43 -15.63
C ILE A 74 13.62 3.74 -16.80
N SER A 75 13.35 4.56 -17.81
CA SER A 75 13.14 4.21 -19.22
C SER A 75 13.80 5.29 -20.06
#